data_AF-A0AAN9TRI7-F1
#
_entry.id   AF-A0AAN9TRI7-F1
#
_cell.length_a   1.000
_cell.length_b   1.000
_cell.length_c   1.000
_cell.angle_alpha   90.00
_cell.angle_beta   90.00
_cell.angle_gamma   90.00
#
_symmetry.space_group_name_H-M   'P 1'
#
loop_
_entity.id
_entity.type
_entity.pdbx_description
1 polymer ?
#
loop_
_entity_poly.entity_id
_entity_poly.type
_entity_poly.pdbx_seq_one_letter_code
_entity_poly.pdbx_strand_id
1 'polypeptide(L)'
;MKNRHLDQILMCTVYVACKVLQINLTFQEIMKCYRNQPQSTSNIYRNVLLHVDKDGVEERGDLIKFYNSVYVKVIQKFANKSADGRREPLILTPLPVSIQGQ
;
A
#
# COMPACT_ATOMS: atom_id res chain seq x y z
N MET A 1 -1.37 8.85 6.18
CA MET A 1 -0.07 9.03 5.49
C MET A 1 1.02 9.66 6.36
N LYS A 2 0.73 10.29 7.52
CA LYS A 2 1.73 11.00 8.34
C LYS A 2 2.96 10.11 8.60
N ASN A 3 4.15 10.64 8.32
CA ASN A 3 5.47 10.00 8.47
C ASN A 3 5.64 8.69 7.67
N ARG A 4 4.88 8.51 6.58
CA ARG A 4 4.98 7.34 5.69
C ARG A 4 5.14 7.79 4.24
N HIS A 5 5.86 6.99 3.46
CA HIS A 5 6.13 7.24 2.06
C HIS A 5 4.91 6.82 1.21
N LEU A 6 4.59 7.57 0.15
CA LEU A 6 3.48 7.24 -0.75
C LEU A 6 3.63 5.82 -1.33
N ASP A 7 4.83 5.49 -1.79
CA ASP A 7 5.12 4.18 -2.40
C ASP A 7 4.90 2.99 -1.47
N GLN A 8 5.01 3.16 -0.13
CA GLN A 8 4.66 2.09 0.82
C GLN A 8 3.18 1.73 0.69
N ILE A 9 2.34 2.76 0.61
CA ILE A 9 0.88 2.61 0.52
C ILE A 9 0.49 2.10 -0.86
N LEU A 10 1.15 2.58 -1.92
CA LEU A 10 0.94 2.10 -3.27
C LEU A 10 1.27 0.60 -3.39
N MET A 11 2.44 0.16 -2.93
CA MET A 11 2.83 -1.25 -2.95
C MET A 11 1.87 -2.13 -2.13
N CYS A 12 1.44 -1.69 -0.94
CA CYS A 12 0.43 -2.40 -0.16
C CYS A 12 -0.94 -2.44 -0.86
N THR A 13 -1.31 -1.36 -1.56
CA THR A 13 -2.58 -1.29 -2.33
C THR A 13 -2.57 -2.27 -3.49
N VAL A 14 -1.48 -2.32 -4.25
CA VAL A 14 -1.28 -3.30 -5.33
C VAL A 14 -1.41 -4.73 -4.78
N TYR A 15 -0.77 -5.02 -3.64
CA TYR A 15 -0.87 -6.34 -3.02
C TYR A 15 -2.31 -6.72 -2.64
N VAL A 16 -3.05 -5.82 -2.00
CA VAL A 16 -4.46 -6.06 -1.62
C VAL A 16 -5.35 -6.23 -2.85
N ALA A 17 -5.15 -5.42 -3.89
CA ALA A 17 -5.91 -5.54 -5.13
C ALA A 17 -5.69 -6.92 -5.77
N CYS A 18 -4.43 -7.37 -5.88
CA CYS A 18 -4.12 -8.70 -6.38
C CYS A 18 -4.75 -9.79 -5.50
N LYS A 19 -4.70 -9.68 -4.17
CA LYS A 19 -5.36 -10.62 -3.25
C LYS A 19 -6.87 -10.70 -3.44
N VAL A 20 -7.54 -9.55 -3.60
CA VAL A 20 -8.99 -9.50 -3.87
C VAL A 20 -9.33 -10.15 -5.21
N LEU A 21 -8.50 -9.91 -6.23
CA LEU A 21 -8.63 -10.48 -7.57
C LEU A 21 -8.14 -11.94 -7.67
N GLN A 22 -7.74 -12.57 -6.55
CA GLN A 22 -7.16 -13.92 -6.52
C GLN A 22 -5.91 -14.10 -7.41
N ILE A 23 -5.16 -13.02 -7.64
CA ILE A 23 -3.88 -13.03 -8.34
C ILE A 23 -2.77 -13.31 -7.33
N ASN A 24 -2.02 -14.38 -7.57
CA ASN A 24 -0.86 -14.75 -6.75
C ASN A 24 0.33 -13.83 -7.06
N LEU A 25 0.39 -12.70 -6.36
CA LEU A 25 1.50 -11.76 -6.41
C LEU A 25 2.12 -11.60 -5.03
N THR A 26 3.44 -11.72 -4.93
CA THR A 26 4.20 -11.60 -3.68
C THR A 26 4.76 -10.19 -3.50
N PHE A 27 5.04 -9.82 -2.25
CA PHE A 27 5.76 -8.56 -1.95
C PHE A 27 7.15 -8.51 -2.60
N GLN A 28 7.82 -9.66 -2.77
CA GLN A 28 9.12 -9.72 -3.42
C GLN A 28 9.04 -9.32 -4.90
N GLU A 29 8.01 -9.78 -5.61
CA GLU A 29 7.75 -9.42 -7.01
C GLU A 29 7.38 -7.94 -7.14
N ILE A 30 6.51 -7.43 -6.25
CA ILE A 30 6.16 -6.00 -6.21
C ILE A 30 7.43 -5.16 -5.98
N MET A 31 8.26 -5.51 -5.01
CA MET A 31 9.52 -4.81 -4.73
C MET A 31 10.51 -4.91 -5.90
N LYS A 32 10.53 -6.02 -6.64
CA LYS A 32 11.37 -6.17 -7.83
C LYS A 32 10.99 -5.16 -8.90
N CYS A 33 9.70 -4.98 -9.17
CA CYS A 33 9.22 -3.96 -10.11
C CYS A 33 9.47 -2.53 -9.58
N TYR A 34 9.26 -2.30 -8.29
CA TYR A 34 9.45 -1.00 -7.65
C TYR A 34 10.89 -0.47 -7.77
N ARG A 35 11.91 -1.36 -7.67
CA ARG A 35 13.33 -0.97 -7.78
C ARG A 35 13.73 -0.37 -9.13
N ASN A 36 12.90 -0.51 -10.16
CA ASN A 36 13.15 0.10 -11.46
C ASN A 36 12.63 1.54 -11.55
N GLN A 37 11.97 2.04 -10.50
CA GLN A 37 11.48 3.42 -10.45
C GLN A 37 12.61 4.38 -10.07
N PRO A 38 12.69 5.58 -10.68
CA PRO A 38 13.79 6.52 -10.48
C PRO A 38 13.93 7.02 -9.04
N GLN A 39 12.82 7.15 -8.32
CA GLN A 39 12.77 7.56 -6.90
C GLN A 39 13.02 6.40 -5.91
N SER A 40 13.18 5.18 -6.40
CA SER A 40 13.19 4.01 -5.53
C SER A 40 14.44 3.96 -4.67
N THR A 41 14.25 3.78 -3.35
CA THR A 41 15.33 3.51 -2.40
C THR A 41 14.95 2.35 -1.51
N SER A 42 15.92 1.51 -1.14
CA SER A 42 15.63 0.31 -0.36
C SER A 42 15.06 0.60 1.03
N ASN A 43 15.40 1.77 1.61
CA ASN A 43 14.88 2.23 2.89
C ASN A 43 13.35 2.37 2.89
N ILE A 44 12.74 2.67 1.74
CA ILE A 44 11.28 2.85 1.61
C ILE A 44 10.52 1.57 1.99
N TYR A 45 11.04 0.38 1.68
CA TYR A 45 10.40 -0.89 2.03
C TYR A 45 11.10 -1.66 3.14
N ARG A 46 12.30 -1.24 3.58
CA ARG A 46 13.03 -1.85 4.70
C ARG A 46 12.78 -1.16 6.04
N ASN A 47 12.41 0.12 6.04
CA ASN A 47 12.36 0.94 7.25
C ASN A 47 11.06 1.76 7.35
N VAL A 48 9.96 1.04 7.48
CA VAL A 48 8.59 1.56 7.49
C VAL A 48 8.13 1.78 8.93
N LEU A 49 7.52 2.93 9.18
CA LEU A 49 6.96 3.28 10.49
C LEU A 49 5.74 2.41 10.84
N LEU A 50 5.86 1.63 11.91
CA LEU A 50 4.82 0.77 12.44
C LEU A 50 3.99 1.52 13.49
N HIS A 51 4.66 2.02 14.52
CA HIS A 51 4.05 2.66 15.68
C HIS A 51 4.95 3.77 16.23
N VAL A 52 4.35 4.73 16.93
CA VAL A 52 5.05 5.73 17.73
C VAL A 52 4.47 5.63 19.13
N ASP A 53 5.31 5.36 20.12
CA ASP A 53 4.86 5.23 21.51
C ASP A 53 4.56 6.59 22.16
N LYS A 54 4.22 6.58 23.45
CA LYS A 54 3.85 7.79 24.20
C LYS A 54 5.04 8.73 24.41
N ASP A 55 6.26 8.21 24.37
CA ASP A 55 7.50 8.96 24.56
C ASP A 55 8.08 9.47 23.23
N GLY A 56 7.40 9.18 22.11
CA GLY A 56 7.81 9.59 20.77
C GLY A 56 8.80 8.64 20.10
N VAL A 57 9.06 7.46 20.68
CA VAL A 57 9.96 6.47 20.11
C VAL A 57 9.26 5.76 18.95
N GLU A 58 9.93 5.77 17.79
CA GLU A 58 9.42 5.16 16.58
C GLU A 58 9.79 3.67 16.51
N GLU A 59 8.79 2.80 16.46
CA GLU A 59 8.99 1.41 16.07
C GLU A 59 8.92 1.31 14.54
N ARG A 60 9.99 0.80 13.94
CA ARG A 60 10.08 0.59 12.49
C ARG A 60 10.31 -0.88 12.14
N GLY A 61 9.89 -1.26 10.94
CA GLY A 61 10.09 -2.60 10.40
C GLY A 61 9.95 -2.62 8.87
N ASP A 62 10.02 -3.80 8.27
CA ASP A 62 9.86 -3.90 6.82
C ASP A 62 8.40 -3.69 6.36
N LEU A 63 8.23 -3.55 5.04
CA LEU A 63 6.94 -3.33 4.39
C LEU A 63 5.94 -4.46 4.67
N ILE A 64 6.41 -5.69 4.84
CA ILE A 64 5.55 -6.86 5.08
C ILE A 64 5.02 -6.81 6.52
N LYS A 65 5.88 -6.49 7.50
CA LYS A 65 5.49 -6.26 8.89
C LYS A 65 4.49 -5.11 8.96
N PHE A 66 4.75 -3.99 8.27
CA PHE A 66 3.81 -2.87 8.16
C PHE A 66 2.46 -3.30 7.56
N TYR A 67 2.46 -4.08 6.48
CA TYR A 67 1.24 -4.57 5.86
C TYR A 67 0.40 -5.38 6.85
N ASN A 68 1.02 -6.37 7.49
CA ASN A 68 0.34 -7.30 8.39
C ASN A 68 -0.12 -6.65 9.70
N SER A 69 0.68 -5.74 10.27
CA SER A 69 0.40 -5.18 11.61
C SER A 69 -0.41 -3.89 11.58
N VAL A 70 -0.35 -3.12 10.48
CA VAL A 70 -0.97 -1.80 10.36
C VAL A 70 -1.93 -1.73 9.18
N TYR A 71 -1.45 -1.93 7.95
CA TYR A 71 -2.21 -1.59 6.74
C TYR A 71 -3.47 -2.44 6.57
N VAL A 72 -3.34 -3.76 6.68
CA VAL A 72 -4.44 -4.70 6.44
C VAL A 72 -5.61 -4.43 7.38
N LYS A 73 -5.35 -4.07 8.63
CA LYS A 73 -6.37 -3.78 9.64
C LYS A 73 -7.26 -2.60 9.26
N VAL A 74 -6.70 -1.63 8.53
CA VAL A 74 -7.43 -0.44 8.04
C VAL A 74 -8.21 -0.77 6.77
N ILE A 75 -7.59 -1.44 5.80
CA ILE A 75 -8.15 -1.63 4.46
C ILE A 75 -9.09 -2.85 4.36
N GLN A 76 -9.02 -3.81 5.28
CA GLN A 76 -9.76 -5.09 5.20
C GLN A 76 -11.26 -4.89 4.98
N LYS A 77 -11.88 -3.97 5.74
CA LYS A 77 -13.33 -3.70 5.63
C LYS A 77 -13.72 -3.18 4.24
N PHE A 78 -12.86 -2.39 3.62
CA PHE A 78 -13.06 -1.88 2.27
C PHE A 78 -12.83 -2.99 1.24
N ALA A 79 -11.69 -3.68 1.32
CA ALA A 79 -11.32 -4.75 0.40
C ALA A 79 -12.35 -5.90 0.38
N ASN A 80 -12.94 -6.26 1.52
CA ASN A 80 -13.98 -7.29 1.59
C ASN A 80 -15.28 -6.87 0.87
N LYS A 81 -15.66 -5.59 0.95
CA LYS A 81 -16.80 -5.06 0.18
C LYS A 81 -16.51 -5.10 -1.31
N SER A 82 -15.27 -4.82 -1.70
CA SER A 82 -14.83 -4.88 -3.10
C SER A 82 -14.83 -6.30 -3.69
N ALA A 83 -14.60 -7.32 -2.88
CA ALA A 83 -14.63 -8.73 -3.31
C ALA A 83 -16.06 -9.28 -3.50
N ASP A 84 -17.02 -8.77 -2.72
CA ASP A 84 -18.43 -9.15 -2.80
C ASP A 84 -19.11 -8.38 -3.94
N GLY A 85 -18.81 -8.75 -5.19
CA GLY A 85 -19.31 -8.14 -6.43
C GLY A 85 -20.84 -8.18 -6.63
N ARG A 86 -21.62 -8.39 -5.57
CA ARG A 86 -23.09 -8.45 -5.57
C ARG A 86 -23.77 -7.26 -4.89
N ARG A 87 -23.05 -6.36 -4.20
CA ARG A 87 -23.70 -5.33 -3.35
C ARG A 87 -23.53 -3.88 -3.76
N GLU A 88 -22.54 -3.52 -4.57
CA GLU A 88 -22.46 -2.19 -5.20
C GLU A 88 -21.26 -2.20 -6.17
N PRO A 89 -21.41 -1.72 -7.43
CA PRO A 89 -20.24 -1.50 -8.27
C PRO A 89 -19.33 -0.48 -7.59
N LEU A 90 -18.08 -0.85 -7.32
CA LEU A 90 -17.09 0.09 -6.80
C LEU A 90 -16.99 1.26 -7.78
N ILE A 91 -17.38 2.45 -7.32
CA ILE A 91 -17.14 3.67 -8.08
C ILE A 91 -15.63 3.84 -8.13
N LEU A 92 -15.05 3.60 -9.31
CA LEU A 92 -13.63 3.77 -9.53
C LEU A 92 -13.27 5.23 -9.35
N THR A 93 -12.14 5.48 -8.68
CA THR A 93 -11.61 6.85 -8.61
C THR A 93 -11.26 7.31 -10.02
N PRO A 94 -11.70 8.51 -10.44
CA PRO A 94 -11.35 9.05 -11.74
C PRO A 94 -9.82 9.12 -11.87
N LEU A 95 -9.31 8.79 -13.06
CA LEU A 95 -7.87 8.85 -13.32
C LEU A 95 -7.38 10.30 -13.22
N PRO A 96 -6.21 10.54 -12.61
CA PRO A 96 -5.59 11.86 -12.65
C PRO A 96 -5.38 12.26 -14.11
N VAL A 97 -6.05 13.32 -14.55
CA VAL A 97 -5.78 13.94 -15.85
C VAL A 97 -4.55 14.82 -15.68
N SER A 98 -3.54 14.61 -16.53
CA SER A 98 -2.42 15.55 -16.63
C SER A 98 -2.98 16.91 -17.02
N ILE A 99 -2.99 17.87 -16.11
CA ILE A 99 -3.22 19.27 -16.46
C ILE A 99 -1.98 19.69 -17.23
N GLN A 100 -2.01 19.55 -18.56
CA GLN A 100 -1.06 20.22 -19.42
C GLN A 100 -1.32 21.71 -19.26
N GLY A 101 -0.47 22.38 -18.48
CA GLY A 101 -0.50 23.83 -18.36
C GLY A 101 -0.35 24.47 -19.73
N GLN A 102 -1.28 25.36 -20.06
CA GLN A 102 -1.08 26.42 -21.05
C GLN A 102 -0.21 27.52 -20.43
#